data_AF-A0A532E365-F1
#
_entry.id   AF-A0A532E365-F1
#
_cell.length_a   1.000
_cell.length_b   1.000
_cell.length_c   1.000
_cell.angle_alpha   90.00
_cell.angle_beta   90.00
_cell.angle_gamma   90.00
#
_symmetry.space_group_name_H-M   'P 1'
#
loop_
_entity.id
_entity.type
_entity.pdbx_description
1 polymer ?
#
loop_
_entity_poly.entity_id
_entity_poly.type
_entity_poly.pdbx_seq_one_letter_code
_entity_poly.pdbx_strand_id
1 'polypeptide(L)'
;MWLTIWILYSFLILASGVYGSDFVGHSHWDYVIWIPPFDEIRSIQFWLDIIVNVALYVPFAFLFLQYRNSNNRSALLTAVLLGLLLSCTVELYQVYSHNRRPSPLDIVCNLSGTIIGTFLWEAWRRRVRHATQPKTSAIPIP
;
A
#
# COMPACT_ATOMS: atom_id res chain seq x y z
N MET A 1 -15.01 -13.61 0.59
CA MET A 1 -13.86 -13.76 1.51
C MET A 1 -12.77 -12.72 1.25
N TRP A 2 -12.08 -12.72 0.09
CA TRP A 2 -10.98 -11.78 -0.19
C TRP A 2 -11.36 -10.30 -0.14
N LEU A 3 -12.55 -9.92 -0.63
CA LEU A 3 -13.06 -8.56 -0.52
C LEU A 3 -13.14 -8.11 0.95
N THR A 4 -13.72 -8.94 1.81
CA THR A 4 -13.87 -8.66 3.24
C THR A 4 -12.50 -8.48 3.90
N ILE A 5 -11.54 -9.36 3.60
CA ILE A 5 -10.17 -9.26 4.13
C ILE A 5 -9.52 -7.95 3.67
N TRP A 6 -9.66 -7.60 2.39
CA TRP A 6 -9.13 -6.35 1.85
C TRP A 6 -9.76 -5.12 2.50
N ILE A 7 -11.09 -5.13 2.72
CA ILE A 7 -11.79 -4.06 3.44
C ILE A 7 -11.26 -3.93 4.87
N LEU A 8 -11.19 -5.04 5.61
CA LEU A 8 -10.68 -5.04 7.00
C LEU A 8 -9.23 -4.54 7.06
N TYR A 9 -8.39 -4.93 6.09
CA TYR A 9 -7.01 -4.46 6.01
C TYR A 9 -6.94 -2.96 5.68
N SER A 10 -7.82 -2.45 4.81
CA SER A 10 -7.93 -1.02 4.52
C SER A 10 -8.34 -0.23 5.78
N PHE A 11 -9.28 -0.77 6.56
CA PHE A 11 -9.64 -0.19 7.86
C PHE A 11 -8.50 -0.25 8.87
N LEU A 12 -7.67 -1.30 8.85
CA LEU A 12 -6.47 -1.36 9.68
C LEU A 12 -5.49 -0.24 9.32
N ILE A 13 -5.28 0.03 8.03
CA ILE A 13 -4.41 1.12 7.57
C ILE A 13 -4.98 2.46 8.07
N LEU A 14 -6.27 2.73 7.83
CA LEU A 14 -6.92 3.94 8.33
C LEU A 14 -6.79 4.07 9.85
N ALA A 15 -7.11 3.01 10.58
CA ALA A 15 -7.02 2.99 12.03
C ALA A 15 -5.57 3.25 12.48
N SER A 16 -4.56 2.70 11.82
CA SER A 16 -3.16 2.93 12.17
C SER A 16 -2.73 4.39 11.96
N GLY A 17 -3.20 5.04 10.89
CA GLY A 17 -2.90 6.44 10.60
C GLY A 17 -3.62 7.43 11.51
N VAL A 18 -4.78 7.03 12.05
CA VAL A 18 -5.62 7.81 12.97
C VAL A 18 -5.34 7.49 14.45
N TYR A 19 -4.78 6.32 14.75
CA TYR A 19 -4.63 5.87 16.12
C TYR A 19 -3.74 6.83 16.91
N GLY A 20 -4.22 7.30 18.06
CA GLY A 20 -3.48 8.24 18.89
C GLY A 20 -3.34 9.66 18.32
N SER A 21 -4.04 10.01 17.24
CA SER A 21 -4.08 11.38 16.72
C SER A 21 -5.00 12.28 17.55
N ASP A 22 -4.61 13.54 17.72
CA ASP A 22 -5.39 14.59 18.36
C ASP A 22 -6.07 15.51 17.34
N PHE A 23 -7.11 14.98 16.68
CA PHE A 23 -7.84 15.72 15.65
C PHE A 23 -8.38 17.05 16.18
N VAL A 24 -8.19 18.10 15.40
CA VAL A 24 -8.70 19.43 15.65
C VAL A 24 -9.43 20.02 14.43
N GLY A 25 -10.32 20.97 14.68
CA GLY A 25 -11.17 21.57 13.63
C GLY A 25 -10.46 22.56 12.70
N HIS A 26 -9.14 22.68 12.74
CA HIS A 26 -8.35 23.56 11.88
C HIS A 26 -7.14 22.83 11.30
N SER A 27 -6.73 23.23 10.10
CA SER A 27 -5.63 22.61 9.37
C SER A 27 -4.27 23.19 9.79
N HIS A 28 -3.26 22.33 9.89
CA HIS A 28 -1.87 22.67 10.16
C HIS A 28 -0.99 22.45 8.94
N TRP A 29 -1.24 23.20 7.87
CA TRP A 29 -0.45 23.11 6.65
C TRP A 29 1.04 23.44 6.88
N ASP A 30 1.33 24.27 7.89
CA ASP A 30 2.69 24.65 8.27
C ASP A 30 3.50 23.49 8.88
N TYR A 31 2.85 22.41 9.30
CA TYR A 31 3.50 21.21 9.86
C TYR A 31 3.73 20.12 8.82
N VAL A 32 3.33 20.34 7.56
CA VAL A 32 3.62 19.41 6.47
C VAL A 32 5.12 19.40 6.19
N ILE A 33 5.75 18.24 6.34
CA ILE A 33 7.16 18.05 5.99
C ILE A 33 7.25 17.79 4.49
N TRP A 34 7.42 18.86 3.71
CA TRP A 34 7.58 18.76 2.26
C TRP A 34 8.90 18.08 1.87
N ILE A 35 9.97 18.40 2.60
CA ILE A 35 11.32 17.86 2.40
C ILE A 35 11.84 17.50 3.80
N PRO A 36 12.21 16.24 4.04
CA PRO A 36 12.73 15.83 5.33
C PRO A 36 14.07 16.55 5.59
N PRO A 37 14.25 17.17 6.77
CA PRO A 37 15.49 17.82 7.11
C PRO A 37 16.62 16.78 7.30
N PHE A 38 17.87 17.17 7.02
CA PHE A 38 19.00 16.25 6.89
C PHE A 38 19.35 15.49 8.18
N ASP A 39 19.01 16.07 9.33
CA ASP A 39 19.16 15.47 10.65
C ASP A 39 18.20 14.29 10.86
N GLU A 40 16.95 14.40 10.39
CA GLU A 40 15.97 13.30 10.47
C GLU A 40 16.40 12.09 9.63
N ILE A 41 17.02 12.30 8.46
CA ILE A 41 17.49 11.22 7.56
C ILE A 41 18.52 10.31 8.25
N ARG A 42 19.25 10.83 9.24
CA ARG A 42 20.23 10.05 10.00
C ARG A 42 19.59 9.21 11.12
N SER A 43 18.33 9.46 11.44
CA SER A 43 17.63 8.73 12.49
C SER A 43 17.19 7.35 12.00
N ILE A 44 17.24 6.37 12.91
CA ILE A 44 16.68 5.04 12.62
C ILE A 44 15.17 5.09 12.40
N GLN A 45 14.48 5.98 13.13
CA GLN A 45 13.03 6.13 13.06
C GLN A 45 12.57 6.52 11.65
N PHE A 46 13.26 7.46 11.01
CA PHE A 46 12.98 7.87 9.64
C PHE A 46 12.98 6.69 8.66
N TRP A 47 14.00 5.82 8.73
CA TRP A 47 14.08 4.64 7.87
C TRP A 47 13.03 3.58 8.23
N LEU A 48 12.71 3.43 9.51
CA LEU A 48 11.63 2.55 9.95
C LEU A 48 10.28 3.03 9.42
N ASP A 49 10.00 4.32 9.43
CA ASP A 49 8.76 4.90 8.91
C ASP A 49 8.62 4.62 7.41
N ILE A 50 9.69 4.82 6.63
CA ILE A 50 9.73 4.45 5.20
C ILE A 50 9.41 2.96 5.01
N ILE A 51 10.10 2.08 5.74
CA ILE A 51 9.94 0.64 5.61
C ILE A 51 8.52 0.21 5.98
N VAL A 52 7.98 0.75 7.07
CA VAL A 52 6.61 0.44 7.55
C VAL A 52 5.58 0.91 6.52
N ASN A 53 5.69 2.13 6.01
CA ASN A 53 4.78 2.68 5.01
C ASN A 53 4.77 1.84 3.72
N VAL A 54 5.95 1.47 3.21
CA VAL A 54 6.06 0.55 2.07
C VAL A 54 5.45 -0.82 2.40
N ALA A 55 5.85 -1.43 3.52
CA ALA A 55 5.44 -2.78 3.90
C ALA A 55 3.93 -2.88 4.18
N LEU A 56 3.31 -1.82 4.69
CA LEU A 56 1.89 -1.75 5.00
C LEU A 56 1.03 -1.73 3.71
N TYR A 57 1.50 -1.09 2.64
CA TYR A 57 0.74 -1.00 1.39
C TYR A 57 0.99 -2.16 0.42
N VAL A 58 2.04 -2.97 0.63
CA VAL A 58 2.29 -4.19 -0.17
C VAL A 58 1.12 -5.18 -0.10
N PRO A 59 0.65 -5.62 1.10
CA PRO A 59 -0.48 -6.54 1.20
C PRO A 59 -1.79 -5.92 0.72
N PHE A 60 -1.97 -4.60 0.87
CA PHE A 60 -3.16 -3.89 0.40
C PHE A 60 -3.40 -4.12 -1.10
N ALA A 61 -2.40 -3.86 -1.94
CA ALA A 61 -2.51 -4.08 -3.38
C ALA A 61 -2.67 -5.57 -3.73
N PHE A 62 -1.90 -6.43 -3.07
CA PHE A 62 -1.95 -7.88 -3.29
C PHE A 62 -3.35 -8.43 -3.02
N LEU A 63 -3.95 -8.08 -1.89
CA LEU A 63 -5.29 -8.53 -1.49
C LEU A 63 -6.37 -7.99 -2.42
N PHE A 64 -6.26 -6.74 -2.87
CA PHE A 64 -7.18 -6.17 -3.85
C PHE A 64 -7.18 -6.97 -5.16
N LEU A 65 -5.99 -7.22 -5.70
CA LEU A 65 -5.85 -7.97 -6.95
C LEU A 65 -6.25 -9.43 -6.79
N GLN A 66 -6.02 -10.02 -5.62
CA GLN A 66 -6.52 -11.35 -5.27
C GLN A 66 -8.05 -11.40 -5.25
N TYR A 67 -8.72 -10.37 -4.71
CA TYR A 67 -10.16 -10.22 -4.78
C TYR A 67 -10.65 -10.07 -6.23
N ARG A 68 -10.03 -9.18 -7.01
CA ARG A 68 -10.39 -8.95 -8.42
C ARG A 68 -10.09 -10.14 -9.31
N ASN A 69 -9.16 -10.99 -8.90
CA ASN A 69 -8.62 -12.14 -9.64
C ASN A 69 -8.27 -11.79 -11.11
N SER A 70 -7.75 -10.58 -11.34
CA SER A 70 -7.46 -10.05 -12.68
C SER A 70 -6.14 -9.28 -12.66
N ASN A 71 -5.31 -9.50 -13.69
CA ASN A 71 -4.06 -8.76 -13.92
C ASN A 71 -4.16 -7.84 -15.15
N ASN A 72 -5.38 -7.53 -15.61
CA ASN A 72 -5.51 -6.58 -16.71
C ASN A 72 -5.09 -5.18 -16.24
N ARG A 73 -4.68 -4.34 -17.20
CA ARG A 73 -4.19 -2.98 -16.92
C ARG A 73 -5.16 -2.17 -16.05
N SER A 74 -6.47 -2.33 -16.26
CA SER A 74 -7.50 -1.68 -15.44
C SER A 74 -7.42 -2.09 -13.97
N ALA A 75 -7.32 -3.39 -13.64
CA ALA A 75 -7.22 -3.84 -12.25
C ALA A 75 -5.94 -3.34 -11.56
N LEU A 76 -4.81 -3.36 -12.27
CA LEU A 76 -3.53 -2.84 -11.76
C LEU A 76 -3.63 -1.33 -11.49
N LEU A 77 -4.17 -0.56 -12.44
CA LEU A 77 -4.38 0.88 -12.26
C LEU A 77 -5.35 1.17 -11.12
N THR A 78 -6.44 0.40 -10.99
CA THR A 78 -7.37 0.57 -9.86
C THR A 78 -6.68 0.30 -8.52
N ALA A 79 -5.81 -0.72 -8.42
CA ALA A 79 -5.06 -0.98 -7.19
C ALA A 79 -4.17 0.21 -6.80
N VAL A 80 -3.43 0.76 -7.78
CA VAL A 80 -2.55 1.92 -7.61
C VAL A 80 -3.34 3.16 -7.21
N LEU A 81 -4.45 3.45 -7.90
CA LEU A 81 -5.29 4.61 -7.60
C LEU A 81 -5.96 4.52 -6.23
N LEU A 82 -6.41 3.33 -5.82
CA LEU A 82 -6.98 3.12 -4.49
C LEU A 82 -5.92 3.25 -3.40
N GLY A 83 -4.69 2.77 -3.63
CA GLY A 83 -3.58 2.96 -2.70
C GLY A 83 -3.20 4.42 -2.54
N LEU A 84 -3.11 5.15 -3.65
CA LEU A 84 -2.88 6.60 -3.65
C LEU A 84 -4.00 7.34 -2.89
N LEU A 85 -5.27 7.03 -3.19
CA LEU A 85 -6.42 7.65 -2.53
C LEU A 85 -6.41 7.39 -1.02
N LEU A 86 -6.15 6.15 -0.62
CA LEU A 86 -6.07 5.76 0.79
C LEU A 86 -4.95 6.53 1.50
N SER A 87 -3.76 6.59 0.88
CA SER A 87 -2.62 7.33 1.45
C SER A 87 -2.91 8.81 1.56
N CYS A 88 -3.43 9.45 0.51
CA CYS A 88 -3.80 10.86 0.55
C CYS A 88 -4.87 11.14 1.61
N THR A 89 -5.80 10.20 1.83
CA THR A 89 -6.82 10.34 2.88
C THR A 89 -6.20 10.34 4.28
N VAL A 90 -5.23 9.45 4.54
CA VAL A 90 -4.52 9.41 5.83
C VAL A 90 -3.69 10.67 6.04
N GLU A 91 -2.90 11.09 5.05
CA GLU A 91 -2.09 12.31 5.15
C GLU A 91 -2.95 13.56 5.34
N LEU A 92 -4.03 13.68 4.57
CA LEU A 92 -4.96 14.80 4.69
C LEU A 92 -5.63 14.82 6.06
N TYR A 93 -5.96 13.66 6.62
CA TYR A 93 -6.47 13.58 7.99
C TYR A 93 -5.43 14.09 8.99
N GLN A 94 -4.16 13.72 8.83
CA GLN A 94 -3.08 14.12 9.71
C GLN A 94 -2.77 15.63 9.67
N VAL A 95 -3.08 16.33 8.57
CA VAL A 95 -3.05 17.81 8.52
C VAL A 95 -3.94 18.44 9.61
N TYR A 96 -4.96 17.73 10.09
CA TYR A 96 -5.84 18.18 11.17
C TYR A 96 -5.44 17.64 12.55
N SER A 97 -4.22 17.11 12.74
CA SER A 97 -3.72 16.61 14.02
C SER A 97 -2.44 17.35 14.41
N HIS A 98 -2.29 17.72 15.68
CA HIS A 98 -1.10 18.42 16.18
C HIS A 98 0.08 17.47 16.41
N ASN A 99 -0.20 16.23 16.84
CA ASN A 99 0.83 15.27 17.21
C ASN A 99 1.27 14.35 16.05
N ARG A 100 0.72 14.54 14.86
CA ARG A 100 1.13 13.88 13.62
C ARG A 100 1.79 14.88 12.68
N ARG A 101 2.75 14.39 11.90
CA ARG A 101 3.48 15.19 10.92
C ARG A 101 3.19 14.63 9.53
N PRO A 102 2.23 15.20 8.80
CA PRO A 102 1.94 14.75 7.45
C PRO A 102 3.14 15.00 6.53
N SER A 103 3.36 14.09 5.58
CA SER A 103 4.51 14.09 4.69
C SER A 103 4.18 13.52 3.30
N PRO A 104 4.45 14.26 2.21
CA PRO A 104 4.37 13.71 0.87
C PRO A 104 5.30 12.50 0.64
N LEU A 105 6.37 12.37 1.42
CA LEU A 105 7.25 11.20 1.37
C LEU A 105 6.49 9.93 1.75
N ASP A 106 5.56 10.00 2.70
CA ASP A 106 4.75 8.86 3.12
C ASP A 106 3.80 8.42 2.00
N ILE A 107 3.25 9.38 1.24
CA ILE A 107 2.48 9.09 0.01
C ILE A 107 3.34 8.33 -1.00
N VAL A 108 4.58 8.76 -1.21
CA VAL A 108 5.52 8.09 -2.13
C VAL A 108 5.87 6.69 -1.65
N CYS A 109 6.10 6.51 -0.34
CA CYS A 109 6.39 5.20 0.26
C CYS A 109 5.20 4.25 0.14
N ASN A 110 4.01 4.71 0.49
CA ASN A 110 2.76 3.94 0.39
C ASN A 110 2.45 3.56 -1.07
N LEU A 111 2.64 4.49 -2.02
CA LEU A 111 2.50 4.23 -3.44
C LEU A 111 3.52 3.20 -3.94
N SER A 112 4.78 3.30 -3.49
CA SER A 112 5.84 2.34 -3.81
C SER A 112 5.48 0.94 -3.29
N GLY A 113 4.98 0.84 -2.06
CA GLY A 113 4.45 -0.40 -1.49
C GLY A 113 3.31 -0.99 -2.31
N THR A 114 2.36 -0.15 -2.73
CA THR A 114 1.24 -0.55 -3.59
C THR A 114 1.71 -1.12 -4.94
N ILE A 115 2.72 -0.51 -5.55
CA ILE A 115 3.33 -0.97 -6.80
C ILE A 115 4.05 -2.30 -6.59
N ILE A 116 4.84 -2.43 -5.53
CA ILE A 116 5.53 -3.69 -5.17
C ILE A 116 4.51 -4.81 -4.95
N GLY A 117 3.44 -4.56 -4.19
CA GLY A 117 2.37 -5.52 -3.95
C GLY A 117 1.68 -5.99 -5.23
N THR A 118 1.53 -5.09 -6.20
CA THR A 118 1.03 -5.42 -7.54
C THR A 118 1.96 -6.42 -8.25
N PHE A 119 3.26 -6.14 -8.29
CA PHE A 119 4.24 -7.05 -8.91
C PHE A 119 4.33 -8.40 -8.20
N LEU A 120 4.28 -8.40 -6.87
CA LEU A 120 4.30 -9.64 -6.08
C LEU A 120 3.07 -10.51 -6.38
N TRP A 121 1.89 -9.90 -6.50
CA TRP A 121 0.68 -10.63 -6.86
C TRP A 121 0.74 -11.22 -8.27
N GLU A 122 1.27 -10.47 -9.24
CA GLU A 122 1.48 -11.02 -10.58
C GLU A 122 2.44 -12.20 -10.59
N ALA A 123 3.58 -12.08 -9.90
CA ALA A 123 4.56 -13.15 -9.79
C ALA A 123 3.95 -14.39 -9.13
N TRP A 124 3.18 -14.21 -8.06
CA TRP A 124 2.43 -15.27 -7.39
C TRP A 124 1.44 -15.96 -8.34
N ARG A 125 0.62 -15.19 -9.04
CA ARG A 125 -0.39 -15.72 -9.97
C ARG A 125 0.24 -16.52 -11.11
N ARG A 126 1.37 -16.06 -11.66
CA ARG A 126 2.11 -16.78 -12.70
C ARG A 126 2.60 -18.13 -12.17
N ARG A 127 3.22 -18.16 -10.98
CA ARG A 127 3.68 -19.41 -10.35
C ARG A 127 2.54 -20.40 -10.12
N VAL A 128 1.41 -19.96 -9.58
CA VAL A 128 0.25 -20.83 -9.33
C VAL A 128 -0.32 -21.39 -10.65
N ARG A 129 -0.42 -20.57 -11.70
CA ARG A 129 -0.85 -21.02 -13.03
C ARG A 129 0.07 -22.08 -13.62
N HIS A 130 1.39 -21.91 -13.50
CA HIS A 130 2.36 -22.90 -13.97
C HIS A 130 2.28 -24.22 -13.19
N ALA A 131 2.10 -24.16 -11.88
CA ALA A 131 1.98 -25.35 -11.03
C ALA A 131 0.68 -26.15 -11.28
N THR A 132 -0.38 -25.49 -11.77
CA THR A 132 -1.68 -26.10 -12.05
C THR A 132 -1.87 -26.54 -13.50
N GLN A 133 -0.94 -26.23 -14.40
CA GLN A 133 -0.96 -26.82 -15.74
C GLN A 133 -0.56 -28.30 -15.65
N PRO A 134 -1.42 -29.25 -16.08
CA PRO A 134 -1.03 -30.64 -16.11
C PRO A 134 0.19 -30.79 -17.03
N LYS A 135 1.23 -31.51 -16.58
CA LYS A 135 2.28 -31.99 -17.47
C LYS A 135 1.57 -32.66 -18.64
N THR A 136 1.57 -32.01 -19.80
CA THR A 136 1.02 -32.60 -21.02
C THR A 136 1.74 -33.92 -21.16
N SER A 137 1.03 -35.04 -20.98
CA SER A 137 1.59 -36.35 -21.23
C SER A 137 2.12 -36.30 -22.65
N ALA A 138 3.45 -36.40 -22.79
CA ALA A 138 4.07 -36.63 -24.08
C ALA A 138 3.42 -37.92 -24.60
N ILE A 139 2.42 -37.77 -25.46
CA ILE A 139 1.90 -38.87 -26.24
C ILE A 139 3.08 -39.25 -27.14
N PRO A 140 3.67 -40.44 -26.98
CA PRO A 140 4.66 -40.90 -27.95
C PRO A 140 3.92 -40.98 -29.27
N ILE A 141 4.34 -40.17 -30.24
CA ILE A 141 3.87 -40.33 -31.61
C ILE A 141 4.43 -41.68 -32.08
N PRO A 142 3.60 -42.62 -32.57
CA PRO A 142 4.02 -43.94 -32.98
C PRO A 142 5.02 -43.93 -34.14
#